data_AF-A0A9C7RNZ0-F1
#
_entry.id   AF-A0A9C7RNZ0-F1
#
_cell.length_a   1.000
_cell.length_b   1.000
_cell.length_c   1.000
_cell.angle_alpha   90.00
_cell.angle_beta   90.00
_cell.angle_gamma   90.00
#
_symmetry.space_group_name_H-M   'P 1'
#
loop_
_entity.id
_entity.type
_entity.pdbx_description
1 polymer ?
#
loop_
_entity_poly.entity_id
_entity_poly.type
_entity_poly.pdbx_seq_one_letter_code
_entity_poly.pdbx_strand_id
1 'polypeptide(L)'
;IIINLNWYHAIQDKFKTKEEGGPYETPFIHADEVETSWSLALFPEFVHQEWAVDTQPQGFLPEGHIDKAGNLLHRPIAWYGHVGGGPIEVSAYPEGVVGKATLADASKAKEGVEALLDYLEKLVRDIMDRFPPGKLPPIEKMTQKPKEEVEAVLKEPLSEGWRNIYTIGNLW
;
A
#
# COMPACT_ATOMS: atom_id res chain seq x y z
N ILE A 1 9.80 10.43 -12.02
CA ILE A 1 10.00 9.22 -11.18
C ILE A 1 8.63 8.66 -10.87
N ILE A 2 8.50 7.33 -10.85
CA ILE A 2 7.26 6.65 -10.45
C ILE A 2 7.59 5.80 -9.23
N ILE A 3 6.84 5.98 -8.15
CA ILE A 3 6.99 5.23 -6.90
C ILE A 3 5.65 4.58 -6.60
N ASN A 4 5.66 3.27 -6.35
CA ASN A 4 4.55 2.59 -5.71
C ASN A 4 4.83 2.55 -4.20
N LEU A 5 3.89 3.04 -3.41
CA LEU A 5 3.96 3.03 -1.97
C LEU A 5 2.66 2.43 -1.44
N ASN A 6 2.78 1.34 -0.68
CA ASN A 6 1.69 0.88 0.17
C ASN A 6 1.79 1.60 1.51
N TRP A 7 0.66 2.15 1.97
CA TRP A 7 0.59 2.98 3.17
C TRP A 7 1.14 2.30 4.43
N TYR A 8 0.84 1.01 4.61
CA TYR A 8 1.37 0.23 5.74
C TYR A 8 2.89 0.02 5.70
N HIS A 9 3.53 0.02 4.52
CA HIS A 9 5.00 -0.11 4.44
C HIS A 9 5.72 1.17 4.87
N ALA A 10 5.08 2.34 4.77
CA ALA A 10 5.67 3.61 5.15
C ALA A 10 5.85 3.74 6.67
N ILE A 11 5.01 3.05 7.44
CA ILE A 11 4.79 3.28 8.87
C ILE A 11 4.47 1.96 9.59
N GLN A 12 5.23 0.90 9.31
CA GLN A 12 4.97 -0.47 9.79
C GLN A 12 4.74 -0.56 11.31
N ASP A 13 5.49 0.22 12.09
CA ASP A 13 5.35 0.27 13.55
C ASP A 13 3.97 0.71 14.05
N LYS A 14 3.20 1.42 13.22
CA LYS A 14 1.87 1.95 13.57
C LYS A 14 0.76 0.92 13.44
N PHE A 15 1.07 -0.33 13.10
CA PHE A 15 0.12 -1.43 12.92
C PHE A 15 0.26 -2.52 13.99
N LYS A 16 1.15 -2.30 14.96
CA LYS A 16 1.47 -3.26 16.01
C LYS A 16 0.26 -3.57 16.87
N THR A 17 0.16 -4.82 17.30
CA THR A 17 -0.79 -5.23 18.32
C THR A 17 -0.39 -4.70 19.70
N LYS A 18 -1.30 -4.76 20.68
CA LYS A 18 -1.02 -4.39 22.07
C LYS A 18 0.11 -5.19 22.69
N GLU A 19 0.26 -6.46 22.31
CA GLU A 19 1.38 -7.31 22.76
C GLU A 19 2.74 -6.79 22.25
N GLU A 20 2.73 -6.12 21.10
CA GLU A 20 3.90 -5.50 20.47
C GLU A 20 4.04 -4.00 20.82
N GLY A 21 3.18 -3.49 21.72
CA GLY A 21 3.18 -2.10 22.18
C GLY A 21 2.38 -1.12 21.31
N GLY A 22 1.58 -1.60 20.37
CA GLY A 22 0.66 -0.79 19.57
C GLY A 22 -0.77 -0.75 20.11
N PRO A 23 -1.72 -0.14 19.38
CA PRO A 23 -3.07 0.10 19.87
C PRO A 23 -4.08 -1.02 19.54
N TYR A 24 -3.72 -1.97 18.67
CA TYR A 24 -4.66 -2.95 18.11
C TYR A 24 -4.73 -4.25 18.91
N GLU A 25 -5.90 -4.86 19.01
CA GLU A 25 -6.07 -6.18 19.63
C GLU A 25 -5.64 -7.31 18.68
N THR A 26 -5.82 -7.10 17.38
CA THR A 26 -5.58 -8.12 16.34
C THR A 26 -4.66 -7.61 15.23
N PRO A 27 -3.85 -8.51 14.60
CA PRO A 27 -2.97 -8.12 13.49
C PRO A 27 -3.75 -7.64 12.27
N PHE A 28 -3.13 -6.77 11.48
CA PHE A 28 -3.68 -6.25 10.23
C PHE A 28 -3.91 -7.36 9.18
N ILE A 29 -5.14 -7.46 8.66
CA ILE A 29 -5.57 -8.36 7.59
C ILE A 29 -6.47 -7.62 6.57
N HIS A 30 -7.80 -7.80 6.60
CA HIS A 30 -8.72 -7.22 5.60
C HIS A 30 -10.08 -6.92 6.21
N ALA A 31 -10.54 -5.68 6.03
CA ALA A 31 -11.76 -5.12 6.62
C ALA A 31 -11.85 -5.41 8.13
N ASP A 32 -10.69 -5.50 8.78
CA ASP A 32 -10.52 -5.95 10.14
C ASP A 32 -10.55 -4.77 11.12
N GLU A 33 -10.07 -4.99 12.34
CA GLU A 33 -9.94 -3.94 13.34
C GLU A 33 -9.14 -2.73 12.81
N VAL A 34 -8.05 -2.99 12.09
CA VAL A 34 -7.13 -1.95 11.63
C VAL A 34 -7.76 -1.15 10.49
N GLU A 35 -8.14 -1.79 9.39
CA GLU A 35 -8.71 -1.08 8.24
C GLU A 35 -9.99 -0.34 8.60
N THR A 36 -10.82 -0.92 9.46
CA THR A 36 -12.05 -0.28 9.94
C THR A 36 -11.73 0.90 10.86
N SER A 37 -10.71 0.81 11.74
CA SER A 37 -10.29 1.95 12.60
C SER A 37 -9.79 3.12 11.76
N TRP A 38 -9.01 2.83 10.72
CA TRP A 38 -8.51 3.84 9.78
C TRP A 38 -9.64 4.48 8.97
N SER A 39 -10.58 3.66 8.51
CA SER A 39 -11.76 4.14 7.77
C SER A 39 -12.66 4.99 8.65
N LEU A 40 -12.86 4.63 9.93
CA LEU A 40 -13.59 5.46 10.90
C LEU A 40 -12.90 6.81 11.17
N ALA A 41 -11.57 6.83 11.20
CA ALA A 41 -10.82 8.06 11.44
C ALA A 41 -10.88 9.05 10.26
N LEU A 42 -10.95 8.52 9.03
CA LEU A 42 -10.90 9.33 7.80
C LEU A 42 -12.28 9.61 7.19
N PHE A 43 -13.18 8.64 7.28
CA PHE A 43 -14.47 8.61 6.59
C PHE A 43 -15.60 8.10 7.50
N PRO A 44 -15.78 8.69 8.70
CA PRO A 44 -16.75 8.20 9.68
C PRO A 44 -18.19 8.14 9.16
N GLU A 45 -18.53 8.96 8.16
CA GLU A 45 -19.84 8.98 7.53
C GLU A 45 -20.17 7.73 6.70
N PHE A 46 -19.16 6.93 6.34
CA PHE A 46 -19.32 5.72 5.52
C PHE A 46 -19.11 4.42 6.31
N VAL A 47 -18.75 4.50 7.60
CA VAL A 47 -18.46 3.32 8.42
C VAL A 47 -19.46 3.21 9.57
N HIS A 48 -20.48 2.39 9.36
CA HIS A 48 -21.54 2.11 10.32
C HIS A 48 -21.15 0.94 11.23
N GLN A 49 -20.53 1.23 12.38
CA GLN A 49 -20.06 0.19 13.31
C GLN A 49 -21.18 -0.70 13.85
N GLU A 50 -22.42 -0.25 13.86
CA GLU A 50 -23.58 -1.07 14.21
C GLU A 50 -23.83 -2.25 13.25
N TRP A 51 -23.21 -2.24 12.06
CA TRP A 51 -23.27 -3.33 11.08
C TRP A 51 -22.00 -4.18 11.04
N ALA A 52 -20.99 -3.83 11.86
CA ALA A 52 -19.74 -4.56 11.88
C ALA A 52 -19.96 -6.00 12.36
N VAL A 53 -19.30 -6.93 11.69
CA VAL A 53 -19.31 -8.34 12.01
C VAL A 53 -17.88 -8.84 12.10
N ASP A 54 -17.70 -9.87 12.93
CA ASP A 54 -16.42 -10.52 13.11
C ASP A 54 -16.43 -11.87 12.41
N THR A 55 -15.30 -12.21 11.80
CA THR A 55 -15.01 -13.55 11.34
C THR A 55 -13.82 -14.12 12.11
N GLN A 56 -13.50 -15.38 11.84
CA GLN A 56 -12.31 -16.03 12.38
C GLN A 56 -11.40 -16.41 11.22
N PRO A 57 -10.21 -15.80 11.06
CA PRO A 57 -9.27 -16.18 10.02
C PRO A 57 -8.90 -17.66 10.10
N GLN A 58 -8.91 -18.34 8.95
CA GLN A 58 -8.64 -19.76 8.76
C GLN A 58 -7.44 -19.96 7.82
N GLY A 59 -6.61 -20.95 8.13
CA GLY A 59 -5.52 -21.41 7.28
C GLY A 59 -5.38 -22.92 7.37
N PHE A 60 -4.83 -23.55 6.33
CA PHE A 60 -4.63 -25.00 6.31
C PHE A 60 -3.31 -25.44 6.96
N LEU A 61 -2.40 -24.50 7.18
CA LEU A 61 -1.11 -24.71 7.84
C LEU A 61 -1.12 -24.13 9.26
N PRO A 62 -0.23 -24.61 10.15
CA PRO A 62 0.03 -23.94 11.42
C PRO A 62 0.45 -22.47 11.24
N GLU A 63 0.11 -21.65 12.22
CA GLU A 63 0.46 -20.22 12.23
C GLU A 63 2.00 -20.02 12.25
N GLY A 64 2.48 -18.98 11.57
CA GLY A 64 3.90 -18.59 11.57
C GLY A 64 4.63 -18.75 10.23
N HIS A 65 4.06 -19.50 9.28
CA HIS A 65 4.66 -19.66 7.94
C HIS A 65 4.31 -18.51 7.00
N ILE A 66 3.01 -18.24 6.83
CA ILE A 66 2.46 -17.25 5.90
C ILE A 66 2.16 -15.97 6.66
N ASP A 67 2.60 -14.83 6.11
CA ASP A 67 2.36 -13.49 6.63
C ASP A 67 0.91 -13.05 6.49
N LYS A 68 0.56 -11.98 7.20
CA LYS A 68 -0.74 -11.30 7.11
C LYS A 68 -0.62 -10.08 6.19
N ALA A 69 -1.69 -9.28 6.12
CA ALA A 69 -1.72 -8.16 5.20
C ALA A 69 -0.54 -7.22 5.42
N GLY A 70 -0.01 -6.74 4.30
CA GLY A 70 1.15 -5.85 4.28
C GLY A 70 2.49 -6.46 4.71
N ASN A 71 2.56 -7.79 4.94
CA ASN A 71 3.78 -8.49 5.36
C ASN A 71 4.43 -7.89 6.62
N LEU A 72 3.59 -7.43 7.54
CA LEU A 72 4.03 -6.65 8.71
C LEU A 72 4.55 -7.53 9.84
N LEU A 73 4.28 -8.84 9.82
CA LEU A 73 4.77 -9.77 10.83
C LEU A 73 6.15 -10.35 10.47
N HIS A 74 6.68 -10.01 9.30
CA HIS A 74 7.97 -10.46 8.77
C HIS A 74 8.14 -11.98 8.78
N ARG A 75 7.08 -12.70 8.40
CA ARG A 75 7.09 -14.16 8.30
C ARG A 75 7.78 -14.63 7.02
N PRO A 76 8.23 -15.91 6.96
CA PRO A 76 9.02 -16.40 5.83
C PRO A 76 8.32 -16.34 4.46
N ILE A 77 7.00 -16.45 4.40
CA ILE A 77 6.23 -16.43 3.15
C ILE A 77 5.33 -15.20 3.16
N ALA A 78 5.49 -14.32 2.17
CA ALA A 78 4.62 -13.15 2.00
C ALA A 78 3.15 -13.57 1.85
N TRP A 79 2.20 -12.71 2.24
CA TRP A 79 0.76 -13.02 2.21
C TRP A 79 0.26 -13.35 0.79
N TYR A 80 0.83 -12.72 -0.24
CA TYR A 80 0.55 -13.02 -1.66
C TYR A 80 1.44 -14.12 -2.24
N GLY A 81 2.32 -14.72 -1.44
CA GLY A 81 3.34 -15.69 -1.85
C GLY A 81 2.84 -17.13 -1.94
N HIS A 82 1.54 -17.37 -1.97
CA HIS A 82 0.96 -18.70 -1.99
C HIS A 82 -0.33 -18.78 -2.81
N VAL A 83 -0.69 -19.99 -3.22
CA VAL A 83 -2.01 -20.34 -3.74
C VAL A 83 -2.47 -21.59 -3.00
N GLY A 84 -3.65 -21.55 -2.37
CA GLY A 84 -4.20 -22.70 -1.63
C GLY A 84 -3.70 -22.88 -0.18
N GLY A 85 -3.10 -21.86 0.43
CA GLY A 85 -2.71 -21.86 1.85
C GLY A 85 -3.88 -21.77 2.84
N GLY A 86 -5.08 -21.49 2.33
CA GLY A 86 -6.33 -21.40 3.08
C GLY A 86 -7.55 -21.46 2.15
N PRO A 87 -8.77 -21.43 2.71
CA PRO A 87 -9.99 -21.38 1.92
C PRO A 87 -10.08 -20.06 1.13
N ILE A 88 -10.79 -20.08 0.00
CA ILE A 88 -11.14 -18.85 -0.71
C ILE A 88 -12.10 -18.00 0.13
N GLU A 89 -11.98 -16.68 0.05
CA GLU A 89 -12.71 -15.77 0.94
C GLU A 89 -14.23 -15.92 0.84
N VAL A 90 -14.79 -16.10 -0.37
CA VAL A 90 -16.23 -16.33 -0.55
C VAL A 90 -16.76 -17.57 0.19
N SER A 91 -15.89 -18.55 0.49
CA SER A 91 -16.26 -19.75 1.24
C SER A 91 -16.09 -19.59 2.75
N ALA A 92 -15.13 -18.77 3.20
CA ALA A 92 -14.77 -18.67 4.62
C ALA A 92 -15.29 -17.41 5.30
N TYR A 93 -15.43 -16.33 4.53
CA TYR A 93 -15.72 -14.97 4.96
C TYR A 93 -16.76 -14.32 4.02
N PRO A 94 -17.98 -14.90 3.89
CA PRO A 94 -19.00 -14.38 2.96
C PRO A 94 -19.43 -12.94 3.26
N GLU A 95 -19.18 -12.44 4.48
CA GLU A 95 -19.42 -11.06 4.90
C GLU A 95 -18.37 -10.06 4.34
N GLY A 96 -17.26 -10.54 3.81
CA GLY A 96 -16.15 -9.72 3.30
C GLY A 96 -15.16 -9.24 4.37
N VAL A 97 -15.33 -9.67 5.63
CA VAL A 97 -14.42 -9.33 6.74
C VAL A 97 -13.49 -10.49 7.03
N VAL A 98 -12.19 -10.25 7.15
CA VAL A 98 -11.20 -11.25 7.57
C VAL A 98 -10.56 -10.79 8.88
N GLY A 99 -11.25 -10.98 10.01
CA GLY A 99 -10.81 -10.52 11.32
C GLY A 99 -11.92 -9.94 12.19
N LYS A 100 -11.56 -8.94 13.01
CA LYS A 100 -12.43 -8.40 14.07
C LYS A 100 -12.79 -6.92 13.85
N ALA A 101 -13.68 -6.62 12.91
CA ALA A 101 -14.11 -5.25 12.63
C ALA A 101 -14.81 -4.58 13.83
N THR A 102 -15.48 -5.35 14.69
CA THR A 102 -16.20 -4.82 15.86
C THR A 102 -15.29 -4.19 16.92
N LEU A 103 -13.99 -4.49 16.89
CA LEU A 103 -12.99 -3.91 17.80
C LEU A 103 -12.45 -2.56 17.32
N ALA A 104 -12.87 -2.09 16.14
CA ALA A 104 -12.34 -0.87 15.56
C ALA A 104 -12.76 0.39 16.31
N ASP A 105 -11.81 1.32 16.42
CA ASP A 105 -11.99 2.62 17.05
C ASP A 105 -11.11 3.65 16.33
N ALA A 106 -11.70 4.77 15.93
CA ALA A 106 -11.01 5.83 15.20
C ALA A 106 -9.73 6.32 15.89
N SER A 107 -9.71 6.35 17.23
CA SER A 107 -8.55 6.81 18.01
C SER A 107 -7.32 5.93 17.83
N LYS A 108 -7.49 4.62 17.58
CA LYS A 108 -6.37 3.69 17.34
C LYS A 108 -5.57 4.04 16.10
N ALA A 109 -6.22 4.62 15.09
CA ALA A 109 -5.61 4.94 13.80
C ALA A 109 -4.96 6.33 13.74
N LYS A 110 -5.32 7.26 14.63
CA LYS A 110 -4.92 8.68 14.52
C LYS A 110 -3.41 8.88 14.39
N GLU A 111 -2.63 8.25 15.27
CA GLU A 111 -1.16 8.36 15.23
C GLU A 111 -0.57 7.77 13.94
N GLY A 112 -1.18 6.70 13.42
CA GLY A 112 -0.82 6.12 12.14
C GLY A 112 -1.12 7.06 10.97
N VAL A 113 -2.31 7.66 10.94
CA VAL A 113 -2.72 8.62 9.91
C VAL A 113 -1.76 9.82 9.86
N GLU A 114 -1.46 10.42 11.01
CA GLU A 114 -0.51 11.54 11.10
C GLU A 114 0.88 11.14 10.59
N ALA A 115 1.41 10.00 11.06
CA ALA A 115 2.72 9.52 10.61
C ALA A 115 2.78 9.22 9.10
N LEU A 116 1.70 8.67 8.53
CA LEU A 116 1.61 8.41 7.09
C LEU A 116 1.59 9.72 6.30
N LEU A 117 0.79 10.71 6.73
CA LEU A 117 0.70 12.01 6.06
C LEU A 117 2.03 12.77 6.13
N ASP A 118 2.70 12.76 7.28
CA ASP A 118 4.04 13.34 7.44
C ASP A 118 5.06 12.68 6.49
N TYR A 119 5.04 11.36 6.40
CA TYR A 119 5.92 10.62 5.48
C TYR A 119 5.61 10.93 4.02
N LEU A 120 4.33 10.94 3.63
CA LEU A 120 3.89 11.26 2.27
C LEU A 120 4.28 12.68 1.88
N GLU A 121 4.05 13.65 2.76
CA GLU A 121 4.45 15.04 2.55
C GLU A 121 5.97 15.11 2.34
N LYS A 122 6.76 14.50 3.23
CA LYS A 122 8.21 14.49 3.11
C LYS A 122 8.67 13.85 1.80
N LEU A 123 8.12 12.70 1.44
CA LEU A 123 8.47 12.00 0.20
C LEU A 123 8.18 12.86 -1.03
N VAL A 124 7.00 13.48 -1.08
CA VAL A 124 6.62 14.38 -2.18
C VAL A 124 7.55 15.59 -2.24
N ARG A 125 7.86 16.22 -1.09
CA ARG A 125 8.79 17.36 -1.02
C ARG A 125 10.19 16.98 -1.51
N ASP A 126 10.75 15.87 -1.02
CA ASP A 126 12.07 15.40 -1.45
C ASP A 126 12.13 15.13 -2.96
N ILE A 127 11.05 14.57 -3.54
CA ILE A 127 10.95 14.36 -4.99
C ILE A 127 10.92 15.70 -5.72
N MET A 128 10.11 16.65 -5.27
CA MET A 128 9.95 17.96 -5.92
C MET A 128 11.20 18.84 -5.79
N ASP A 129 11.92 18.73 -4.67
CA ASP A 129 13.18 19.43 -4.46
C ASP A 129 14.29 18.84 -5.36
N ARG A 130 14.33 17.51 -5.49
CA ARG A 130 15.33 16.85 -6.32
C ARG A 130 15.04 16.95 -7.81
N PHE A 131 13.76 16.88 -8.18
CA PHE A 131 13.25 16.88 -9.55
C PHE A 131 12.04 17.81 -9.65
N PRO A 132 12.27 19.14 -9.71
CA PRO A 132 11.19 20.11 -9.89
C PRO A 132 10.38 19.84 -11.16
N PRO A 133 9.16 20.39 -11.29
CA PRO A 133 8.35 20.24 -12.50
C PRO A 133 9.14 20.53 -13.79
N GLY A 134 9.11 19.59 -14.73
CA GLY A 134 9.86 19.66 -15.98
C GLY A 134 11.35 19.29 -15.87
N LYS A 135 11.86 18.93 -14.69
CA LYS A 135 13.21 18.39 -14.50
C LYS A 135 13.13 16.89 -14.28
N LEU A 136 13.72 16.13 -15.19
CA LEU A 136 13.82 14.68 -15.10
C LEU A 136 15.18 14.25 -14.55
N PRO A 137 15.30 13.01 -14.04
CA PRO A 137 16.60 12.45 -13.73
C PRO A 137 17.51 12.42 -14.97
N PRO A 138 18.85 12.47 -14.78
CA PRO A 138 19.78 12.48 -15.91
C PRO A 138 19.62 11.23 -16.79
N ILE A 139 19.51 11.43 -18.11
CA ILE A 139 19.19 10.38 -19.09
C ILE A 139 20.20 9.23 -18.99
N GLU A 140 21.49 9.57 -18.92
CA GLU A 140 22.62 8.64 -18.86
C GLU A 140 22.66 7.78 -17.60
N LYS A 141 21.88 8.14 -16.57
CA LYS A 141 21.73 7.35 -15.33
C LYS A 141 20.46 6.51 -15.31
N MET A 142 19.54 6.70 -16.27
CA MET A 142 18.24 6.03 -16.30
C MET A 142 18.13 5.02 -17.43
N THR A 143 18.85 5.21 -18.54
CA THR A 143 18.75 4.35 -19.71
C THR A 143 20.03 4.34 -20.54
N GLN A 144 20.24 3.25 -21.29
CA GLN A 144 21.31 3.13 -22.29
C GLN A 144 20.81 3.37 -23.73
N LYS A 145 19.54 3.76 -23.91
CA LYS A 145 19.03 4.14 -25.24
C LYS A 145 19.82 5.35 -25.79
N PRO A 146 19.94 5.49 -27.13
CA PRO A 146 20.55 6.68 -27.74
C PRO A 146 19.92 7.96 -27.18
N LYS A 147 20.75 8.94 -26.84
CA LYS A 147 20.31 10.16 -26.17
C LYS A 147 19.26 10.91 -27.00
N GLU A 148 19.45 10.91 -28.32
CA GLU A 148 18.59 11.58 -29.29
C GLU A 148 17.18 10.98 -29.32
N GLU A 149 17.04 9.67 -29.10
CA GLU A 149 15.73 9.01 -29.02
C GLU A 149 14.95 9.47 -27.78
N VAL A 150 15.66 9.57 -26.64
CA VAL A 150 15.06 10.04 -25.38
C VAL A 150 14.71 11.52 -25.48
N GLU A 151 15.60 12.36 -25.98
CA GLU A 151 15.33 13.79 -26.17
C GLU A 151 14.14 14.05 -27.12
N ALA A 152 13.98 13.24 -28.17
CA ALA A 152 12.86 13.36 -29.10
C ALA A 152 11.50 13.18 -28.42
N VAL A 153 11.37 12.28 -27.44
CA VAL A 153 10.09 12.07 -26.72
C VAL A 153 9.85 13.05 -25.58
N LEU A 154 10.88 13.80 -25.17
CA LEU A 154 10.78 14.84 -24.14
C LEU A 154 10.41 16.22 -24.70
N LYS A 155 10.44 16.39 -26.02
CA LYS A 155 10.01 17.63 -26.69
C LYS A 155 8.51 17.88 -26.50
N GLU A 156 8.10 19.12 -26.72
CA GLU A 156 6.69 19.48 -26.76
C GLU A 156 5.95 18.67 -27.84
N PRO A 157 4.77 18.09 -27.52
CA PRO A 157 4.00 17.33 -28.49
C PRO A 157 3.77 18.08 -29.80
N LEU A 158 3.93 17.39 -30.93
CA LEU A 158 3.76 17.90 -32.30
C LEU A 158 4.76 18.98 -32.75
N SER A 159 5.78 19.31 -31.94
CA SER A 159 6.88 20.19 -32.35
C SER A 159 7.88 19.49 -33.28
N GLU A 160 8.75 20.25 -33.94
CA GLU A 160 9.74 19.69 -34.87
C GLU A 160 10.71 18.70 -34.18
N GLY A 161 10.76 17.49 -34.72
CA GLY A 161 11.57 16.39 -34.20
C GLY A 161 11.05 15.79 -32.89
N TRP A 162 9.83 16.13 -32.45
CA TRP A 162 9.12 15.38 -31.42
C TRP A 162 8.79 13.97 -31.90
N ARG A 163 8.83 13.01 -30.98
CA ARG A 163 8.33 11.65 -31.20
C ARG A 163 7.41 11.24 -30.06
N ASN A 164 6.41 10.41 -30.36
CA ASN A 164 5.51 9.86 -29.34
C ASN A 164 6.29 8.96 -28.36
N ILE A 165 5.94 8.95 -27.06
CA ILE A 165 6.57 8.10 -26.05
C ILE A 165 6.51 6.59 -26.39
N TYR A 166 5.50 6.14 -27.14
CA TYR A 166 5.42 4.76 -27.61
C TYR A 166 6.52 4.38 -28.62
N THR A 167 7.27 5.35 -29.16
CA THR A 167 8.42 5.08 -30.04
C THR A 167 9.65 4.58 -29.29
N ILE A 168 9.73 4.81 -27.98
CA ILE A 168 10.84 4.33 -27.12
C ILE A 168 10.45 3.14 -26.25
N GLY A 169 9.16 2.78 -26.24
CA GLY A 169 8.67 1.58 -25.58
C GLY A 169 9.15 0.33 -26.33
N ASN A 170 9.62 -0.66 -25.59
CA ASN A 170 9.75 -1.99 -26.14
C ASN A 170 8.34 -2.58 -26.11
N LEU A 171 7.77 -2.87 -27.28
CA LEU A 171 6.66 -3.82 -27.36
C LEU A 171 7.20 -5.12 -26.78
N TRP A 172 6.56 -5.59 -25.71
CA TRP A 172 6.61 -7.01 -25.38
C TRP A 172 6.19 -7.82 -26.60
#